data_AF-K0RNZ8-F1
#
_entry.id   AF-K0RNZ8-F1
#
_cell.length_a   1.000
_cell.length_b   1.000
_cell.length_c   1.000
_cell.angle_alpha   90.00
_cell.angle_beta   90.00
_cell.angle_gamma   90.00
#
_symmetry.space_group_name_H-M   'P 1'
#
loop_
_entity.id
_entity.type
_entity.pdbx_description
1 polymer ?
#
loop_
_entity_poly.entity_id
_entity_poly.type
_entity_poly.pdbx_seq_one_letter_code
_entity_poly.pdbx_strand_id
1 'polypeptide(L)'
;ARRLRDEDRAVSDSLLDASGVDECSPLDRDCLRGSPAFPCASECAKEWRCTPSPWDDAAALSSAVTAGCDAVLYTVALDGGLEGIPSAESEDSSSFVGAGLAGDVGRRTRARCNVAFVSDSSPLVGRLRDGGKVYTDDEDETGLPPLLRHGPWTVLPVPSPDGEKSGWLHSFSGTYSLEHLPKLSPGRFFGRSVRIAAYVGPDVVADDLPGLLKRMDDGPPKGRTALMVPESVWGGRGHAIIGGDGTTAPGRNDRVQTLVYNAVRIAVRGDLLGGGPRPALDTSLVVHNLPSEDSRLFRCDSYAETAAWGASSDGHGLEFMASLHDLWSRAVNSWTGHGTWWTGDDGGDGAGDGGGEESDANPANGTPWLGVLSSDDQLFVDVLPPGVIRRVDGGA
;
A
#
# COMPACT_ATOMS: atom_id res chain seq x y z
N ALA A 1 -5.17 -29.24 10.14
CA ALA A 1 -4.86 -27.82 9.90
C ALA A 1 -6.13 -26.97 9.70
N ARG A 2 -6.89 -27.11 8.60
CA ARG A 2 -8.12 -26.32 8.35
C ARG A 2 -9.19 -26.44 9.47
N ARG A 3 -9.46 -27.67 9.92
CA ARG A 3 -10.42 -27.96 11.00
C ARG A 3 -10.04 -27.36 12.36
N LEU A 4 -8.74 -27.30 12.67
CA LEU A 4 -8.22 -26.68 13.91
C LEU A 4 -8.36 -25.15 13.87
N ARG A 5 -8.14 -24.53 12.69
CA ARG A 5 -8.36 -23.08 12.52
C ARG A 5 -9.85 -22.71 12.61
N ASP A 6 -10.75 -23.56 12.13
CA ASP A 6 -12.19 -23.33 12.24
C ASP A 6 -12.67 -23.47 13.70
N GLU A 7 -12.09 -24.39 14.48
CA GLU A 7 -12.40 -24.56 15.91
C GLU A 7 -11.86 -23.39 16.76
N ASP A 8 -10.63 -22.92 16.54
CA ASP A 8 -10.07 -21.77 17.27
C ASP A 8 -10.84 -20.46 16.98
N ARG A 9 -11.33 -20.30 15.75
CA ARG A 9 -12.16 -19.13 15.35
C ARG A 9 -13.51 -19.14 16.07
N ALA A 10 -14.15 -20.31 16.19
CA ALA A 10 -15.41 -20.45 16.90
C ALA A 10 -15.28 -20.20 18.41
N VAL A 11 -14.15 -20.59 19.01
CA VAL A 11 -13.89 -20.35 20.43
C VAL A 11 -13.67 -18.85 20.71
N SER A 12 -12.93 -18.14 19.86
CA SER A 12 -12.71 -16.70 20.01
C SER A 12 -14.00 -15.88 19.89
N ASP A 13 -14.91 -16.24 18.98
CA ASP A 13 -16.20 -15.55 18.84
C ASP A 13 -17.11 -15.82 20.06
N SER A 14 -17.12 -17.06 20.58
CA SER A 14 -17.92 -17.42 21.76
C SER A 14 -17.47 -16.75 23.07
N LEU A 15 -16.18 -16.44 23.22
CA LEU A 15 -15.64 -15.75 24.40
C LEU A 15 -15.98 -14.26 24.41
N LEU A 16 -16.18 -13.64 23.24
CA LEU A 16 -16.61 -12.25 23.14
C LEU A 16 -18.10 -12.11 23.48
N ASP A 17 -18.95 -13.03 23.02
CA ASP A 17 -20.38 -13.08 23.34
C ASP A 17 -20.67 -13.25 24.83
N ALA A 18 -19.80 -13.98 25.55
CA ALA A 18 -19.98 -14.24 26.98
C ALA A 18 -19.70 -13.02 27.89
N SER A 19 -19.10 -11.96 27.35
CA SER A 19 -18.65 -10.81 28.15
C SER A 19 -19.74 -9.77 28.45
N GLY A 20 -20.90 -9.85 27.79
CA GLY A 20 -22.01 -8.90 28.02
C GLY A 20 -21.65 -7.44 27.76
N VAL A 21 -20.56 -7.19 27.02
CA VAL A 21 -20.18 -5.85 26.58
C VAL A 21 -21.15 -5.47 25.47
N ASP A 22 -22.01 -4.48 25.73
CA ASP A 22 -22.91 -3.93 24.72
C ASP A 22 -22.12 -3.64 23.44
N GLU A 23 -22.48 -4.32 22.35
CA GLU A 23 -21.80 -4.15 21.07
C GLU A 23 -21.95 -2.70 20.62
N CYS A 24 -20.83 -1.97 20.62
CA CYS A 24 -20.79 -0.62 20.10
C CYS A 24 -21.29 -0.61 18.65
N SER A 25 -22.29 0.22 18.37
CA SER A 25 -22.66 0.54 16.99
C SER A 25 -21.42 1.03 16.23
N PRO A 26 -21.21 0.62 14.96
CA PRO A 26 -20.10 1.11 14.13
C PRO A 26 -20.14 2.63 13.91
N LEU A 27 -21.26 3.27 14.27
CA LEU A 27 -21.45 4.73 14.20
C LEU A 27 -21.25 5.44 15.56
N ASP A 28 -21.14 4.70 16.66
CA ASP A 28 -20.99 5.28 18.01
C ASP A 28 -19.52 5.57 18.32
N ARG A 29 -19.10 6.81 18.08
CA ARG A 29 -17.71 7.26 18.29
C ARG A 29 -17.26 7.20 19.74
N ASP A 30 -18.17 7.38 20.69
CA ASP A 30 -17.82 7.38 22.11
C ASP A 30 -17.62 5.96 22.62
N CYS A 31 -18.44 5.01 22.15
CA CYS A 31 -18.26 3.59 22.42
C CYS A 31 -17.02 3.03 21.69
N LEU A 32 -16.73 3.50 20.46
CA LEU A 32 -15.58 3.07 19.67
C LEU A 32 -14.26 3.76 20.04
N ARG A 33 -14.18 4.54 21.12
CA ARG A 33 -12.91 5.16 21.53
C ARG A 33 -11.86 4.08 21.79
N GLY A 34 -10.83 4.06 20.93
CA GLY A 34 -9.73 3.09 20.99
C GLY A 34 -9.95 1.81 20.19
N SER A 35 -11.08 1.66 19.48
CA SER A 35 -11.31 0.56 18.54
C SER A 35 -11.58 1.12 17.14
N PRO A 36 -10.64 1.00 16.18
CA PRO A 36 -10.83 1.52 14.84
C PRO A 36 -12.01 0.79 14.16
N ALA A 37 -13.00 1.56 13.70
CA ALA A 37 -13.98 1.07 12.74
C ALA A 37 -13.40 1.20 11.33
N PHE A 38 -13.48 0.13 10.54
CA PHE A 38 -12.96 0.09 9.18
C PHE A 38 -14.09 0.22 8.16
N PRO A 39 -13.86 0.86 6.99
CA PRO A 39 -14.79 0.83 5.88
C PRO A 39 -15.08 -0.61 5.40
N CYS A 40 -16.29 -0.91 4.94
CA CYS A 40 -16.63 -2.27 4.47
C CYS A 40 -15.78 -2.74 3.28
N ALA A 41 -15.35 -1.82 2.41
CA ALA A 41 -14.37 -2.07 1.36
C ALA A 41 -12.95 -2.39 1.86
N SER A 42 -12.62 -2.13 3.13
CA SER A 42 -11.32 -2.49 3.70
C SER A 42 -11.24 -3.99 3.98
N GLU A 43 -10.12 -4.63 3.62
CA GLU A 43 -9.84 -6.02 4.03
C GLU A 43 -9.65 -6.18 5.55
N CYS A 44 -9.45 -5.08 6.26
CA CYS A 44 -9.29 -5.04 7.72
C CYS A 44 -10.61 -5.04 8.46
N ALA A 45 -11.71 -4.81 7.74
CA ALA A 45 -13.04 -4.78 8.31
C ALA A 45 -13.56 -6.20 8.60
N LYS A 46 -14.15 -6.37 9.78
CA LYS A 46 -14.95 -7.56 10.08
C LYS A 46 -16.29 -7.43 9.35
N GLU A 47 -16.81 -8.54 8.82
CA GLU A 47 -18.03 -8.58 8.00
C GLU A 47 -19.25 -7.93 8.68
N TRP A 48 -19.37 -8.11 9.99
CA TRP A 48 -20.47 -7.58 10.81
C TRP A 48 -20.15 -6.24 11.49
N ARG A 49 -18.91 -5.74 11.38
CA ARG A 49 -18.45 -4.53 12.07
C ARG A 49 -17.65 -3.63 11.14
N CYS A 50 -18.36 -3.07 10.17
CA CYS A 50 -17.81 -2.14 9.21
C CYS A 50 -18.78 -0.99 8.95
N THR A 51 -18.23 0.12 8.49
CA THR A 51 -19.03 1.30 8.09
C THR A 51 -19.10 1.35 6.56
N PRO A 52 -20.29 1.44 5.95
CA PRO A 52 -20.41 1.60 4.52
C PRO A 52 -19.66 2.84 4.02
N SER A 53 -19.12 2.77 2.80
CA SER A 53 -18.30 3.82 2.22
C SER A 53 -18.51 3.95 0.70
N PRO A 54 -18.15 5.11 0.09
CA PRO A 54 -18.16 5.27 -1.37
C PRO A 54 -17.31 4.25 -2.13
N TRP A 55 -16.39 3.57 -1.43
CA TRP A 55 -15.54 2.55 -2.00
C TRP A 55 -16.20 1.19 -2.14
N ASP A 56 -17.33 0.94 -1.49
CA ASP A 56 -17.92 -0.41 -1.50
C ASP A 56 -18.31 -0.83 -2.93
N ASP A 57 -18.92 0.08 -3.69
CA ASP A 57 -19.26 -0.13 -5.10
C ASP A 57 -18.01 -0.19 -5.99
N ALA A 58 -17.04 0.71 -5.75
CA ALA A 58 -15.78 0.75 -6.50
C ALA A 58 -14.95 -0.53 -6.28
N ALA A 59 -14.94 -1.08 -5.07
CA ALA A 59 -14.28 -2.32 -4.72
C ALA A 59 -14.97 -3.52 -5.40
N ALA A 60 -16.30 -3.57 -5.39
CA ALA A 60 -17.05 -4.62 -6.07
C ALA A 60 -16.78 -4.62 -7.59
N LEU A 61 -16.83 -3.44 -8.23
CA LEU A 61 -16.54 -3.30 -9.65
C LEU A 61 -15.07 -3.61 -9.97
N SER A 62 -14.14 -3.07 -9.20
CA SER A 62 -12.70 -3.33 -9.38
C SER A 62 -12.38 -4.82 -9.23
N SER A 63 -12.99 -5.51 -8.27
CA SER A 63 -12.80 -6.95 -8.06
C SER A 63 -13.31 -7.76 -9.25
N ALA A 64 -14.45 -7.35 -9.81
CA ALA A 64 -15.02 -7.99 -11.00
C ALA A 64 -14.16 -7.75 -12.26
N VAL A 65 -13.70 -6.51 -12.47
CA VAL A 65 -12.83 -6.15 -13.61
C VAL A 65 -11.50 -6.87 -13.56
N THR A 66 -10.90 -6.99 -12.37
CA THR A 66 -9.59 -7.61 -12.16
C THR A 66 -9.67 -9.13 -11.94
N ALA A 67 -10.85 -9.74 -12.10
CA ALA A 67 -11.00 -11.18 -12.02
C ALA A 67 -10.16 -11.88 -13.09
N GLY A 68 -9.28 -12.79 -12.66
CA GLY A 68 -8.35 -13.50 -13.54
C GLY A 68 -6.99 -12.83 -13.72
N CYS A 69 -6.77 -11.62 -13.17
CA CYS A 69 -5.45 -11.03 -13.08
C CYS A 69 -4.63 -11.73 -11.98
N ASP A 70 -3.33 -11.94 -12.25
CA ASP A 70 -2.36 -12.43 -11.25
C ASP A 70 -1.72 -11.26 -10.48
N ALA A 71 -1.55 -10.13 -11.16
CA ALA A 71 -1.12 -8.88 -10.55
C ALA A 71 -1.97 -7.73 -11.11
N VAL A 72 -2.11 -6.66 -10.32
CA VAL A 72 -2.81 -5.44 -10.69
C VAL A 72 -1.91 -4.25 -10.45
N LEU A 73 -1.80 -3.37 -11.44
CA LEU A 73 -1.25 -2.03 -11.28
C LEU A 73 -2.41 -1.07 -11.08
N TYR A 74 -2.35 -0.22 -10.07
CA TYR A 74 -3.43 0.72 -9.80
C TYR A 74 -2.97 2.08 -9.34
N THR A 75 -3.82 3.08 -9.54
CA THR A 75 -3.61 4.45 -9.08
C THR A 75 -4.89 5.03 -8.49
N VAL A 76 -4.74 6.03 -7.63
CA VAL A 76 -5.85 6.76 -7.02
C VAL A 76 -5.67 8.24 -7.34
N ALA A 77 -6.61 8.82 -8.08
CA ALA A 77 -6.57 10.20 -8.56
C ALA A 77 -7.95 10.84 -8.35
N LEU A 78 -8.25 11.21 -7.11
CA LEU A 78 -9.57 11.73 -6.70
C LEU A 78 -9.68 13.26 -6.79
N ASP A 79 -8.70 13.94 -7.36
CA ASP A 79 -8.77 15.38 -7.56
C ASP A 79 -9.97 15.75 -8.44
N GLY A 80 -10.84 16.63 -7.93
CA GLY A 80 -11.99 17.14 -8.66
C GLY A 80 -11.61 17.95 -9.91
N GLY A 81 -10.39 18.49 -9.97
CA GLY A 81 -9.85 19.21 -11.14
C GLY A 81 -9.15 18.31 -12.16
N LEU A 82 -9.14 16.99 -11.97
CA LEU A 82 -8.34 16.09 -12.80
C LEU A 82 -8.82 16.08 -14.26
N GLU A 83 -7.98 16.56 -15.17
CA GLU A 83 -8.23 16.48 -16.61
C GLU A 83 -7.71 15.18 -17.23
N GLY A 84 -6.56 14.68 -16.79
CA GLY A 84 -5.91 13.49 -17.32
C GLY A 84 -5.08 12.80 -16.25
N ILE A 85 -4.68 11.56 -16.52
CA ILE A 85 -3.74 10.84 -15.66
C ILE A 85 -2.37 10.98 -16.30
N PRO A 86 -1.39 11.67 -15.69
CA PRO A 86 -0.09 11.91 -16.30
C PRO A 86 0.61 10.63 -16.80
N SER A 87 0.53 9.55 -16.04
CA SER A 87 1.08 8.24 -16.44
C SER A 87 0.41 7.62 -17.68
N ALA A 88 -0.79 8.07 -18.07
CA ALA A 88 -1.51 7.60 -19.25
C ALA A 88 -1.01 8.21 -20.56
N GLU A 89 -0.34 9.37 -20.50
CA GLU A 89 0.10 10.13 -21.67
C GLU A 89 1.55 9.83 -22.07
N SER A 90 2.27 9.06 -21.25
CA SER A 90 3.63 8.67 -21.55
C SER A 90 3.67 7.62 -22.67
N GLU A 91 4.32 7.97 -23.79
CA GLU A 91 4.61 7.06 -24.91
C GLU A 91 5.46 5.84 -24.46
N ASP A 92 6.20 6.02 -23.36
CA ASP A 92 7.08 5.02 -22.76
C ASP A 92 6.39 4.14 -21.70
N SER A 93 5.07 4.26 -21.50
CA SER A 93 4.28 3.48 -20.52
C SER A 93 4.13 1.98 -20.89
N SER A 94 5.23 1.36 -21.29
CA SER A 94 5.41 -0.08 -21.39
C SER A 94 5.41 -0.80 -20.02
N SER A 95 5.31 -0.04 -18.92
CA SER A 95 5.22 -0.44 -17.52
C SER A 95 3.90 -1.15 -17.17
N PHE A 96 3.60 -2.19 -17.92
CA PHE A 96 2.29 -2.80 -17.96
C PHE A 96 2.32 -4.19 -17.31
N VAL A 97 1.36 -4.48 -16.42
CA VAL A 97 1.17 -5.82 -15.82
C VAL A 97 0.53 -6.76 -16.85
N GLY A 98 1.34 -7.23 -17.79
CA GLY A 98 0.91 -7.99 -18.98
C GLY A 98 1.64 -7.62 -20.28
N ALA A 99 2.66 -6.75 -20.23
CA ALA A 99 3.61 -6.58 -21.32
C ALA A 99 4.31 -7.92 -21.59
N GLY A 100 4.44 -8.30 -22.86
CA GLY A 100 5.10 -9.56 -23.25
C GLY A 100 4.23 -10.82 -23.29
N LEU A 101 2.94 -10.76 -22.91
CA LEU A 101 2.00 -11.86 -23.15
C LEU A 101 1.66 -12.00 -24.64
N ALA A 102 1.43 -13.24 -25.10
CA ALA A 102 1.03 -13.56 -26.48
C ALA A 102 -0.17 -12.70 -26.93
N GLY A 103 -0.18 -12.25 -28.19
CA GLY A 103 -1.02 -11.13 -28.65
C GLY A 103 -2.51 -11.19 -28.27
N ASP A 104 -3.10 -12.38 -28.26
CA ASP A 104 -4.53 -12.58 -28.04
C ASP A 104 -4.88 -12.55 -26.54
N VAL A 105 -4.02 -13.15 -25.71
CA VAL A 105 -4.12 -13.14 -24.25
C VAL A 105 -3.77 -11.75 -23.74
N GLY A 106 -2.69 -11.18 -24.28
CA GLY A 106 -2.20 -9.84 -23.96
C GLY A 106 -3.27 -8.78 -24.19
N ARG A 107 -4.05 -8.78 -25.28
CA ARG A 107 -5.08 -7.73 -25.45
C ARG A 107 -6.19 -7.78 -24.39
N ARG A 108 -6.60 -8.96 -23.94
CA ARG A 108 -7.67 -9.12 -22.94
C ARG A 108 -7.18 -8.88 -21.52
N THR A 109 -6.01 -9.40 -21.17
CA THR A 109 -5.40 -9.17 -19.84
C THR A 109 -4.84 -7.77 -19.70
N ARG A 110 -4.38 -7.13 -20.80
CA ARG A 110 -3.83 -5.77 -20.76
C ARG A 110 -4.87 -4.67 -20.53
N ALA A 111 -6.15 -4.93 -20.68
CA ALA A 111 -7.16 -3.92 -20.35
C ALA A 111 -7.53 -3.96 -18.86
N ARG A 112 -7.58 -5.17 -18.30
CA ARG A 112 -8.30 -5.44 -17.05
C ARG A 112 -7.43 -5.30 -15.80
N CYS A 113 -6.11 -5.46 -15.93
CA CYS A 113 -5.21 -5.48 -14.78
C CYS A 113 -4.59 -4.11 -14.43
N ASN A 114 -5.01 -3.03 -15.10
CA ASN A 114 -4.61 -1.66 -14.79
C ASN A 114 -5.83 -0.84 -14.40
N VAL A 115 -5.90 -0.42 -13.13
CA VAL A 115 -7.09 0.25 -12.57
C VAL A 115 -6.76 1.67 -12.10
N ALA A 116 -7.51 2.65 -12.54
CA ALA A 116 -7.43 4.01 -12.01
C ALA A 116 -8.73 4.36 -11.29
N PHE A 117 -8.65 4.59 -9.98
CA PHE A 117 -9.76 5.11 -9.19
C PHE A 117 -9.79 6.63 -9.34
N VAL A 118 -10.84 7.15 -9.96
CA VAL A 118 -10.94 8.58 -10.32
C VAL A 118 -12.24 9.15 -9.77
N SER A 119 -12.21 10.39 -9.30
CA SER A 119 -13.43 11.07 -8.85
C SER A 119 -14.49 11.10 -9.95
N ASP A 120 -15.72 10.71 -9.63
CA ASP A 120 -16.85 10.68 -10.56
C ASP A 120 -17.28 12.07 -11.06
N SER A 121 -16.93 13.11 -10.30
CA SER A 121 -17.16 14.51 -10.62
C SER A 121 -16.03 15.16 -11.44
N SER A 122 -14.93 14.43 -11.69
CA SER A 122 -13.79 14.97 -12.43
C SER A 122 -14.14 15.26 -13.90
N PRO A 123 -13.56 16.32 -14.50
CA PRO A 123 -13.65 16.59 -15.93
C PRO A 123 -13.23 15.40 -16.80
N LEU A 124 -12.22 14.63 -16.37
CA LEU A 124 -11.79 13.40 -17.04
C LEU A 124 -12.95 12.42 -17.21
N VAL A 125 -13.65 12.06 -16.12
CA VAL A 125 -14.76 11.10 -16.16
C VAL A 125 -15.90 11.63 -17.04
N GLY A 126 -16.22 12.93 -16.95
CA GLY A 126 -17.20 13.58 -17.83
C GLY A 126 -16.84 13.41 -19.32
N ARG A 127 -15.61 13.77 -19.71
CA ARG A 127 -15.13 13.61 -21.09
C ARG A 127 -15.15 12.17 -21.58
N LEU A 128 -14.79 11.20 -20.73
CA LEU A 128 -14.79 9.78 -21.09
C LEU A 128 -16.21 9.24 -21.31
N ARG A 129 -17.18 9.68 -20.49
CA ARG A 129 -18.60 9.34 -20.66
C ARG A 129 -19.19 9.95 -21.93
N ASP A 130 -18.93 11.23 -22.18
CA ASP A 130 -19.48 11.95 -23.34
C ASP A 130 -18.80 11.55 -24.66
N GLY A 131 -17.49 11.26 -24.60
CA GLY A 131 -16.67 10.92 -25.77
C GLY A 131 -16.85 9.51 -26.30
N GLY A 132 -17.71 8.68 -25.68
CA GLY A 132 -18.10 7.38 -26.19
C GLY A 132 -16.98 6.33 -26.27
N LYS A 133 -15.83 6.52 -25.59
CA LYS A 133 -14.81 5.47 -25.41
C LYS A 133 -15.23 4.48 -24.34
N VAL A 134 -16.47 4.02 -24.44
CA VAL A 134 -17.02 2.95 -23.64
C VAL A 134 -16.60 1.64 -24.29
N TYR A 135 -15.85 0.83 -23.57
CA TYR A 135 -15.59 -0.54 -23.99
C TYR A 135 -16.77 -1.41 -23.53
N THR A 136 -17.54 -1.90 -24.48
CA THR A 136 -18.42 -3.06 -24.27
C THR A 136 -17.63 -4.28 -24.72
N ASP A 137 -17.50 -5.29 -23.86
CA ASP A 137 -17.07 -6.60 -24.35
C ASP A 137 -18.15 -7.07 -25.33
N ASP A 138 -17.82 -7.21 -26.61
CA ASP A 138 -18.75 -7.63 -27.67
C ASP A 138 -19.34 -9.04 -27.40
N GLU A 139 -18.82 -9.74 -26.39
CA GLU A 139 -19.34 -10.98 -25.82
C GLU A 139 -19.96 -10.68 -24.45
N ASP A 140 -21.20 -10.16 -24.46
CA ASP A 140 -22.05 -9.74 -23.33
C ASP A 140 -22.28 -10.79 -22.20
N GLU A 141 -21.56 -11.91 -22.19
CA GLU A 141 -21.73 -12.97 -21.18
C GLU A 141 -21.25 -12.56 -19.78
N THR A 142 -20.40 -11.53 -19.65
CA THR A 142 -19.83 -11.17 -18.35
C THR A 142 -20.73 -10.29 -17.48
N GLY A 143 -21.75 -9.65 -18.05
CA GLY A 143 -22.66 -8.77 -17.32
C GLY A 143 -22.00 -7.54 -16.67
N LEU A 144 -20.77 -7.20 -17.07
CA LEU A 144 -20.05 -6.05 -16.55
C LEU A 144 -20.62 -4.74 -17.14
N PRO A 145 -20.67 -3.66 -16.35
CA PRO A 145 -21.07 -2.36 -16.88
C PRO A 145 -20.03 -1.85 -17.89
N PRO A 146 -20.46 -0.98 -18.83
CA PRO A 146 -19.60 -0.10 -19.62
C PRO A 146 -18.34 0.37 -18.88
N LEU A 147 -17.15 -0.01 -19.37
CA LEU A 147 -15.88 0.41 -18.77
C LEU A 147 -15.33 1.66 -19.48
N LEU A 148 -14.90 2.63 -18.68
CA LEU A 148 -14.22 3.85 -19.16
C LEU A 148 -12.73 3.59 -19.32
N ARG A 149 -12.11 4.12 -20.38
CA ARG A 149 -10.67 3.91 -20.65
C ARG A 149 -9.92 5.21 -20.90
N HIS A 150 -8.74 5.33 -20.29
CA HIS A 150 -7.82 6.45 -20.50
C HIS A 150 -6.38 5.93 -20.58
N GLY A 151 -5.82 5.92 -21.79
CA GLY A 151 -4.53 5.28 -22.05
C GLY A 151 -4.55 3.80 -21.66
N PRO A 152 -3.59 3.33 -20.82
CA PRO A 152 -3.55 1.96 -20.34
C PRO A 152 -4.53 1.66 -19.19
N TRP A 153 -5.19 2.69 -18.63
CA TRP A 153 -6.02 2.55 -17.44
C TRP A 153 -7.47 2.22 -17.77
N THR A 154 -8.02 1.25 -17.04
CA THR A 154 -9.46 1.13 -16.83
C THR A 154 -9.86 2.08 -15.70
N VAL A 155 -10.64 3.11 -16.05
CA VAL A 155 -11.04 4.17 -15.12
C VAL A 155 -12.31 3.74 -14.40
N LEU A 156 -12.22 3.67 -13.07
CA LEU A 156 -13.33 3.34 -12.18
C LEU A 156 -13.76 4.62 -11.44
N PRO A 157 -14.92 5.19 -11.78
CA PRO A 157 -15.45 6.35 -11.09
C PRO A 157 -15.75 6.04 -9.62
N VAL A 158 -15.28 6.89 -8.72
CA VAL A 158 -15.53 6.83 -7.28
C VAL A 158 -16.42 8.02 -6.93
N PRO A 159 -17.56 7.82 -6.25
CA PRO A 159 -18.42 8.92 -5.83
C PRO A 159 -17.64 9.95 -4.99
N SER A 160 -17.59 11.20 -5.45
CA SER A 160 -16.89 12.25 -4.72
C SER A 160 -17.58 12.53 -3.37
N PRO A 161 -16.81 12.69 -2.29
CA PRO A 161 -17.34 13.13 -1.00
C PRO A 161 -17.83 14.59 -1.01
N ASP A 162 -17.52 15.38 -2.04
CA ASP A 162 -17.88 16.81 -2.10
C ASP A 162 -19.38 17.06 -2.30
N GLY A 163 -20.18 16.02 -2.51
CA GLY A 163 -21.63 16.14 -2.44
C GLY A 163 -22.06 16.45 -1.00
N GLU A 164 -22.72 17.60 -0.77
CA GLU A 164 -23.28 18.13 0.49
C GLU A 164 -24.09 17.13 1.39
N LYS A 165 -24.23 15.87 0.99
CA LYS A 165 -25.03 14.82 1.62
C LYS A 165 -24.21 13.70 2.27
N SER A 166 -22.89 13.73 2.26
CA SER A 166 -22.07 12.63 2.78
C SER A 166 -21.92 12.65 4.32
N GLY A 167 -22.99 12.29 5.04
CA GLY A 167 -22.96 12.14 6.50
C GLY A 167 -21.93 11.14 7.04
N TRP A 168 -21.31 10.33 6.18
CA TRP A 168 -20.27 9.36 6.53
C TRP A 168 -18.90 10.00 6.88
N LEU A 169 -18.62 11.22 6.40
CA LEU A 169 -17.35 11.90 6.65
C LEU A 169 -17.10 12.15 8.15
N HIS A 170 -18.17 12.24 8.95
CA HIS A 170 -18.07 12.45 10.39
C HIS A 170 -17.59 11.22 11.18
N SER A 171 -17.62 10.02 10.58
CA SER A 171 -17.19 8.79 11.25
C SER A 171 -15.67 8.61 11.19
N PHE A 172 -14.98 9.24 10.23
CA PHE A 172 -13.54 9.10 10.05
C PHE A 172 -12.86 10.45 10.32
N SER A 173 -11.99 10.47 11.33
CA SER A 173 -11.09 11.61 11.54
C SER A 173 -10.04 11.58 10.43
N GLY A 174 -10.19 12.40 9.39
CA GLY A 174 -9.21 12.55 8.30
C GLY A 174 -9.69 11.96 6.97
N THR A 175 -9.77 12.82 5.95
CA THR A 175 -10.24 12.45 4.60
C THR A 175 -9.24 11.56 3.88
N TYR A 176 -7.95 11.75 4.13
CA TYR A 176 -6.86 11.04 3.43
C TYR A 176 -6.97 9.51 3.54
N SER A 177 -7.16 8.97 4.76
CA SER A 177 -7.20 7.52 4.98
C SER A 177 -8.33 6.85 4.19
N LEU A 178 -9.46 7.55 4.05
CA LEU A 178 -10.58 7.09 3.24
C LEU A 178 -10.29 7.30 1.76
N GLU A 179 -9.80 8.47 1.34
CA GLU A 179 -9.41 8.77 -0.05
C GLU A 179 -8.36 7.79 -0.62
N HIS A 180 -7.49 7.26 0.22
CA HIS A 180 -6.42 6.34 -0.18
C HIS A 180 -6.64 4.93 0.38
N LEU A 181 -7.90 4.57 0.67
CA LEU A 181 -8.25 3.24 1.15
C LEU A 181 -7.72 2.10 0.25
N PRO A 182 -7.82 2.17 -1.10
CA PRO A 182 -7.24 1.13 -1.96
C PRO A 182 -5.72 1.01 -1.83
N LYS A 183 -5.01 2.10 -1.51
CA LYS A 183 -3.55 2.10 -1.30
C LYS A 183 -3.18 1.42 0.01
N LEU A 184 -3.91 1.68 1.08
CA LEU A 184 -3.58 1.15 2.41
C LEU A 184 -4.14 -0.26 2.64
N SER A 185 -5.28 -0.60 2.04
CA SER A 185 -6.05 -1.82 2.30
C SER A 185 -6.64 -2.44 1.02
N PRO A 186 -5.79 -2.78 0.01
CA PRO A 186 -6.23 -3.20 -1.32
C PRO A 186 -6.95 -4.55 -1.39
N GLY A 187 -6.83 -5.43 -0.40
CA GLY A 187 -7.15 -6.86 -0.60
C GLY A 187 -8.59 -7.17 -1.02
N ARG A 188 -9.56 -6.31 -0.71
CA ARG A 188 -10.96 -6.45 -1.16
C ARG A 188 -11.29 -5.74 -2.48
N PHE A 189 -10.41 -4.88 -2.97
CA PHE A 189 -10.61 -4.16 -4.23
C PHE A 189 -10.35 -5.02 -5.46
N PHE A 190 -9.65 -6.13 -5.31
CA PHE A 190 -9.17 -6.90 -6.45
C PHE A 190 -9.75 -8.31 -6.47
N GLY A 191 -9.74 -8.93 -7.65
CA GLY A 191 -10.19 -10.31 -7.83
C GLY A 191 -9.38 -11.27 -6.97
N ARG A 192 -10.00 -12.36 -6.51
CA ARG A 192 -9.32 -13.37 -5.64
C ARG A 192 -8.08 -14.02 -6.28
N SER A 193 -7.93 -13.94 -7.60
CA SER A 193 -6.76 -14.43 -8.33
C SER A 193 -5.55 -13.51 -8.21
N VAL A 194 -5.75 -12.25 -7.79
CA VAL A 194 -4.69 -11.25 -7.73
C VAL A 194 -3.80 -11.55 -6.53
N ARG A 195 -2.54 -11.90 -6.83
CA ARG A 195 -1.50 -12.11 -5.83
C ARG A 195 -0.81 -10.79 -5.46
N ILE A 196 -0.57 -9.94 -6.45
CA ILE A 196 0.20 -8.71 -6.27
C ILE A 196 -0.61 -7.49 -6.66
N ALA A 197 -0.67 -6.48 -5.80
CA ALA A 197 -1.25 -5.19 -6.10
C ALA A 197 -0.19 -4.10 -5.98
N ALA A 198 0.17 -3.47 -7.10
CA ALA A 198 1.14 -2.39 -7.16
C ALA A 198 0.41 -1.05 -7.28
N TYR A 199 0.39 -0.27 -6.21
CA TYR A 199 -0.04 1.12 -6.22
C TYR A 199 1.04 2.00 -6.82
N VAL A 200 0.68 2.87 -7.77
CA VAL A 200 1.55 3.92 -8.32
C VAL A 200 0.82 5.26 -8.23
N GLY A 201 1.51 6.29 -7.74
CA GLY A 201 1.00 7.67 -7.72
C GLY A 201 0.64 8.16 -9.12
N PRO A 202 -0.34 9.06 -9.27
CA PRO A 202 -0.83 9.49 -10.59
C PRO A 202 0.26 10.16 -11.46
N ASP A 203 1.24 10.78 -10.81
CA ASP A 203 2.40 11.47 -11.37
C ASP A 203 3.63 10.56 -11.52
N VAL A 204 3.53 9.27 -11.22
CA VAL A 204 4.65 8.33 -11.23
C VAL A 204 4.53 7.33 -12.39
N VAL A 205 5.67 7.07 -13.04
CA VAL A 205 5.83 6.03 -14.07
C VAL A 205 6.83 5.01 -13.55
N ALA A 206 6.47 3.71 -13.61
CA ALA A 206 7.29 2.62 -13.11
C ALA A 206 7.99 1.85 -14.23
N ASP A 207 9.19 2.25 -14.62
CA ASP A 207 9.83 1.84 -15.88
C ASP A 207 10.19 0.33 -16.00
N ASP A 208 10.24 -0.42 -14.89
CA ASP A 208 10.51 -1.88 -14.88
C ASP A 208 9.70 -2.65 -13.81
N LEU A 209 8.38 -2.46 -13.81
CA LEU A 209 7.51 -3.19 -12.90
C LEU A 209 7.62 -4.73 -13.05
N PRO A 210 7.68 -5.32 -14.27
CA PRO A 210 7.85 -6.78 -14.40
C PRO A 210 9.16 -7.29 -13.79
N GLY A 211 10.28 -6.58 -13.96
CA GLY A 211 11.55 -6.93 -13.32
C GLY A 211 11.46 -6.83 -11.80
N LEU A 212 10.78 -5.81 -11.27
CA LEU A 212 10.51 -5.69 -9.84
C LEU A 212 9.68 -6.87 -9.31
N LEU A 213 8.55 -7.19 -9.95
CA LEU A 213 7.68 -8.29 -9.55
C LEU A 213 8.42 -9.63 -9.59
N LYS A 214 9.25 -9.84 -10.62
CA LYS A 214 10.10 -11.01 -10.73
C LYS A 214 11.10 -11.10 -9.58
N ARG A 215 11.77 -9.99 -9.20
CA ARG A 215 12.67 -9.96 -8.03
C ARG A 215 11.95 -10.28 -6.72
N MET A 216 10.69 -9.85 -6.59
CA MET A 216 9.86 -10.17 -5.42
C MET A 216 9.48 -11.66 -5.37
N ASP A 217 9.17 -12.27 -6.51
CA ASP A 217 8.84 -13.70 -6.62
C ASP A 217 10.08 -14.61 -6.45
N ASP A 218 11.23 -14.20 -7.02
CA ASP A 218 12.46 -14.98 -7.04
C ASP A 218 13.28 -14.85 -5.73
N GLY A 219 13.11 -13.76 -4.97
CA GLY A 219 13.96 -13.46 -3.81
C GLY A 219 13.50 -14.15 -2.50
N PRO A 220 14.44 -14.60 -1.64
CA PRO A 220 14.13 -15.13 -0.33
C PRO A 220 13.98 -14.02 0.73
N PRO A 221 12.91 -14.00 1.54
CA PRO A 221 11.81 -14.95 1.60
C PRO A 221 10.59 -14.55 0.77
N LYS A 222 9.75 -15.53 0.44
CA LYS A 222 8.46 -15.33 -0.25
C LYS A 222 7.49 -14.65 0.72
N GLY A 223 6.65 -13.74 0.21
CA GLY A 223 5.59 -13.13 1.03
C GLY A 223 5.63 -11.61 1.18
N ARG A 224 6.33 -10.87 0.30
CA ARG A 224 6.83 -9.51 0.57
C ARG A 224 5.83 -8.40 0.26
N THR A 225 5.81 -7.36 1.10
CA THR A 225 5.39 -6.02 0.67
C THR A 225 6.65 -5.27 0.22
N ALA A 226 6.62 -4.46 -0.83
CA ALA A 226 7.75 -3.61 -1.19
C ALA A 226 7.36 -2.14 -1.07
N LEU A 227 8.26 -1.35 -0.51
CA LEU A 227 8.13 0.11 -0.36
C LEU A 227 9.35 0.76 -0.99
N MET A 228 9.20 2.00 -1.47
CA MET A 228 10.34 2.75 -1.97
C MET A 228 10.94 3.68 -0.93
N VAL A 229 12.25 3.88 -1.03
CA VAL A 229 12.96 4.94 -0.32
C VAL A 229 13.56 5.89 -1.37
N PRO A 230 13.33 7.20 -1.24
CA PRO A 230 13.85 8.17 -2.18
C PRO A 230 15.39 8.25 -2.08
N GLU A 231 16.03 8.58 -3.20
CA GLU A 231 17.50 8.66 -3.36
C GLU A 231 18.18 9.53 -2.30
N SER A 232 17.48 10.60 -1.88
CA SER A 232 17.97 11.57 -0.90
C SER A 232 18.31 10.94 0.46
N VAL A 233 17.78 9.76 0.76
CA VAL A 233 18.06 9.03 2.01
C VAL A 233 19.33 8.17 1.90
N TRP A 234 19.70 7.72 0.70
CA TRP A 234 20.84 6.81 0.48
C TRP A 234 22.17 7.52 0.24
N GLY A 235 22.13 8.80 -0.15
CA GLY A 235 23.32 9.64 -0.26
C GLY A 235 23.92 9.93 1.11
N GLY A 236 24.62 8.96 1.69
CA GLY A 236 25.29 9.05 3.00
C GLY A 236 26.25 10.22 3.08
N ARG A 237 25.74 11.38 3.51
CA ARG A 237 26.46 12.47 4.18
C ARG A 237 25.46 13.56 4.59
N GLY A 238 24.85 13.37 5.77
CA GLY A 238 24.68 14.39 6.82
C GLY A 238 24.12 15.78 6.52
N HIS A 239 23.66 16.09 5.31
CA HIS A 239 23.02 17.35 5.02
C HIS A 239 21.52 17.10 4.94
N ALA A 240 20.87 17.26 6.09
CA ALA A 240 19.46 17.60 6.11
C ALA A 240 19.29 18.81 5.18
N ILE A 241 18.76 18.57 3.98
CA ILE A 241 18.37 19.63 3.06
C ILE A 241 17.15 20.29 3.71
N ILE A 242 17.41 21.23 4.61
CA ILE A 242 16.48 22.26 5.05
C ILE A 242 16.40 23.27 3.90
N GLY A 243 15.95 22.80 2.74
CA GLY A 243 15.68 23.58 1.54
C GLY A 243 14.22 23.38 1.22
N GLY A 244 13.37 24.17 1.89
CA GLY A 244 11.93 24.15 1.69
C GLY A 244 11.58 24.90 0.42
N ASP A 245 11.33 24.17 -0.66
CA ASP A 245 10.60 24.68 -1.79
C ASP A 245 9.11 24.70 -1.40
N GLY A 246 8.58 25.89 -1.07
CA GLY A 246 7.14 26.21 -1.03
C GLY A 246 6.16 25.31 -0.29
N THR A 247 6.57 24.24 0.41
CA THR A 247 5.66 23.23 0.94
C THR A 247 4.77 23.87 1.98
N THR A 248 3.46 23.84 1.73
CA THR A 248 2.41 24.21 2.67
C THR A 248 2.73 23.64 4.04
N ALA A 249 2.65 24.48 5.06
CA ALA A 249 2.89 24.08 6.43
C ALA A 249 2.07 22.79 6.74
N PRO A 250 2.71 21.72 7.24
CA PRO A 250 2.00 20.46 7.52
C PRO A 250 0.88 20.72 8.52
N GLY A 251 -0.21 19.95 8.39
CA GLY A 251 -1.38 20.06 9.24
C GLY A 251 -1.03 19.89 10.72
N ARG A 252 -1.89 20.38 11.62
CA ARG A 252 -1.65 20.26 13.06
C ARG A 252 -1.48 18.80 13.49
N ASN A 253 -2.28 17.90 12.94
CA ASN A 253 -2.20 16.47 13.25
C ASN A 253 -0.88 15.87 12.79
N ASP A 254 -0.45 16.16 11.55
CA ASP A 254 0.82 15.69 11.02
C ASP A 254 1.99 16.14 11.91
N ARG A 255 2.00 17.41 12.35
CA ARG A 255 3.05 17.92 13.25
C ARG A 255 3.10 17.17 14.58
N VAL A 256 1.95 16.91 15.19
CA VAL A 256 1.89 16.17 16.47
C VAL A 256 2.35 14.74 16.24
N GLN A 257 1.87 14.09 15.19
CA GLN A 257 2.26 12.73 14.81
C GLN A 257 3.78 12.64 14.63
N THR A 258 4.37 13.52 13.81
CA THR A 258 5.82 13.59 13.60
C THR A 258 6.59 13.80 14.91
N LEU A 259 6.13 14.70 15.79
CA LEU A 259 6.80 14.95 17.08
C LEU A 259 6.76 13.73 18.00
N VAL A 260 5.61 13.06 18.10
CA VAL A 260 5.44 11.85 18.92
C VAL A 260 6.28 10.72 18.37
N TYR A 261 6.24 10.48 17.06
CA TYR A 261 7.07 9.45 16.42
C TYR A 261 8.55 9.72 16.61
N ASN A 262 9.01 10.97 16.48
CA ASN A 262 10.39 11.33 16.76
C ASN A 262 10.77 11.11 18.23
N ALA A 263 9.87 11.39 19.17
CA ALA A 263 10.11 11.15 20.58
C ALA A 263 10.22 9.65 20.91
N VAL A 264 9.29 8.84 20.40
CA VAL A 264 9.31 7.37 20.55
C VAL A 264 10.58 6.81 19.91
N ARG A 265 10.92 7.28 18.72
CA ARG A 265 12.14 6.91 17.99
C ARG A 265 13.40 7.17 18.82
N ILE A 266 13.57 8.40 19.31
CA ILE A 266 14.71 8.77 20.17
C ILE A 266 14.77 7.89 21.42
N ALA A 267 13.63 7.56 22.01
CA ALA A 267 13.55 6.74 23.21
C ALA A 267 13.86 5.26 22.96
N VAL A 268 13.50 4.74 21.78
CA VAL A 268 13.53 3.29 21.48
C VAL A 268 14.84 2.85 20.84
N ARG A 269 15.50 3.67 20.02
CA ARG A 269 16.83 3.39 19.46
C ARG A 269 17.49 4.68 18.97
N GLY A 270 18.73 4.90 19.38
CA GLY A 270 19.52 6.09 19.01
C GLY A 270 19.73 6.31 17.51
N ASP A 271 19.44 5.31 16.65
CA ASP A 271 19.47 5.43 15.20
C ASP A 271 18.38 4.55 14.56
N LEU A 272 17.47 5.19 13.82
CA LEU A 272 16.54 4.57 12.86
C LEU A 272 16.67 5.35 11.53
N LEU A 273 16.16 4.81 10.42
CA LEU A 273 16.19 5.45 9.09
C LEU A 273 15.55 6.85 9.11
N GLY A 274 16.22 7.87 8.55
CA GLY A 274 15.64 9.20 8.26
C GLY A 274 15.46 10.20 9.42
N GLY A 275 16.53 10.65 10.07
CA GLY A 275 16.50 11.55 11.25
C GLY A 275 15.99 12.98 11.02
N GLY A 276 15.17 13.20 9.99
CA GLY A 276 14.67 14.52 9.59
C GLY A 276 13.16 14.71 9.82
N PRO A 277 12.65 15.93 9.65
CA PRO A 277 11.22 16.23 9.72
C PRO A 277 10.41 15.65 8.55
N ARG A 278 11.07 15.03 7.56
CA ARG A 278 10.44 14.43 6.39
C ARG A 278 10.50 12.91 6.49
N PRO A 279 9.45 12.21 6.04
CA PRO A 279 9.47 10.76 6.04
C PRO A 279 10.59 10.24 5.14
N ALA A 280 11.23 9.16 5.56
CA ALA A 280 12.29 8.50 4.80
C ALA A 280 11.71 7.59 3.70
N LEU A 281 10.44 7.21 3.80
CA LEU A 281 9.78 6.36 2.81
C LEU A 281 9.06 7.22 1.75
N ASP A 282 9.21 6.85 0.48
CA ASP A 282 8.40 7.37 -0.62
C ASP A 282 7.28 6.37 -0.90
N THR A 283 6.07 6.75 -0.51
CA THR A 283 4.87 5.92 -0.67
C THR A 283 4.20 6.12 -2.03
N SER A 284 4.86 6.78 -2.98
CA SER A 284 4.35 6.94 -4.35
C SER A 284 4.36 5.63 -5.16
N LEU A 285 5.10 4.60 -4.72
CA LEU A 285 4.90 3.20 -5.13
C LEU A 285 4.76 2.36 -3.87
N VAL A 286 3.75 1.50 -3.85
CA VAL A 286 3.63 0.46 -2.85
C VAL A 286 3.25 -0.84 -3.54
N VAL A 287 3.98 -1.91 -3.30
CA VAL A 287 3.65 -3.23 -3.84
C VAL A 287 3.21 -4.15 -2.73
N HIS A 288 1.95 -4.57 -2.77
CA HIS A 288 1.34 -5.45 -1.78
C HIS A 288 1.30 -6.88 -2.29
N ASN A 289 1.73 -7.81 -1.44
CA ASN A 289 1.39 -9.22 -1.59
C ASN A 289 0.07 -9.51 -0.85
N LEU A 290 -0.99 -9.81 -1.60
CA LEU A 290 -2.35 -9.96 -1.05
C LEU A 290 -2.59 -11.31 -0.34
N PRO A 291 -2.06 -12.46 -0.80
CA PRO A 291 -2.28 -13.75 -0.16
C PRO A 291 -1.66 -13.91 1.24
N SER A 292 -0.69 -13.07 1.61
CA SER A 292 0.01 -13.16 2.89
C SER A 292 -0.82 -12.55 4.02
N GLU A 293 -1.09 -13.35 5.05
CA GLU A 293 -1.81 -12.93 6.25
C GLU A 293 -1.05 -11.84 7.00
N ASP A 294 0.27 -11.97 7.12
CA ASP A 294 1.09 -10.99 7.82
C ASP A 294 1.21 -9.70 7.02
N SER A 295 1.24 -9.77 5.68
CA SER A 295 1.14 -8.57 4.85
C SER A 295 -0.20 -7.88 5.09
N ARG A 296 -1.29 -8.65 5.27
CA ARG A 296 -2.60 -8.08 5.61
C ARG A 296 -2.58 -7.40 6.96
N LEU A 297 -2.03 -8.04 7.99
CA LEU A 297 -1.93 -7.45 9.34
C LEU A 297 -1.12 -6.15 9.31
N PHE A 298 0.04 -6.13 8.64
CA PHE A 298 0.83 -4.93 8.45
C PHE A 298 0.04 -3.79 7.78
N ARG A 299 -0.72 -4.11 6.71
CA ARG A 299 -1.60 -3.15 6.03
C ARG A 299 -2.69 -2.62 6.95
N CYS A 300 -3.27 -3.48 7.78
CA CYS A 300 -4.31 -3.10 8.74
C CYS A 300 -3.78 -2.23 9.87
N ASP A 301 -2.60 -2.52 10.41
CA ASP A 301 -1.95 -1.65 11.38
C ASP A 301 -1.63 -0.28 10.77
N SER A 302 -1.07 -0.27 9.55
CA SER A 302 -0.74 0.98 8.82
C SER A 302 -1.97 1.82 8.51
N TYR A 303 -3.07 1.19 8.10
CA TYR A 303 -4.35 1.88 7.91
C TYR A 303 -4.88 2.43 9.23
N ALA A 304 -4.95 1.59 10.27
CA ALA A 304 -5.48 1.97 11.57
C ALA A 304 -4.71 3.16 12.15
N GLU A 305 -3.39 3.15 12.00
CA GLU A 305 -2.53 4.25 12.43
C GLU A 305 -2.85 5.53 11.65
N THR A 306 -2.85 5.47 10.31
CA THR A 306 -3.14 6.64 9.46
C THR A 306 -4.53 7.23 9.74
N ALA A 307 -5.52 6.36 9.94
CA ALA A 307 -6.89 6.75 10.25
C ALA A 307 -7.06 7.31 11.67
N ALA A 308 -6.37 6.75 12.66
CA ALA A 308 -6.46 7.19 14.06
C ALA A 308 -5.90 8.62 14.24
N TRP A 309 -4.82 8.95 13.54
CA TRP A 309 -4.21 10.28 13.58
C TRP A 309 -4.95 11.32 12.74
N GLY A 310 -5.79 10.89 11.78
CA GLY A 310 -6.31 11.76 10.75
C GLY A 310 -5.19 12.52 10.04
N ALA A 311 -4.15 11.77 9.68
CA ALA A 311 -2.99 12.29 8.96
C ALA A 311 -3.40 12.74 7.55
N SER A 312 -2.71 13.74 7.00
CA SER A 312 -2.90 14.21 5.63
C SER A 312 -2.10 13.42 4.60
N SER A 313 -1.28 12.47 5.05
CA SER A 313 -0.47 11.57 4.24
C SER A 313 -0.27 10.23 4.96
N ASP A 314 0.09 9.19 4.22
CA ASP A 314 0.44 7.89 4.78
C ASP A 314 1.93 7.72 5.09
N GLY A 315 2.81 8.57 4.55
CA GLY A 315 4.26 8.41 4.64
C GLY A 315 4.77 8.21 6.06
N HIS A 316 4.35 9.07 6.99
CA HIS A 316 4.74 8.95 8.40
C HIS A 316 4.11 7.74 9.11
N GLY A 317 2.84 7.43 8.83
CA GLY A 317 2.16 6.28 9.45
C GLY A 317 2.78 4.96 9.00
N LEU A 318 3.03 4.80 7.70
CA LEU A 318 3.71 3.64 7.14
C LEU A 318 5.14 3.52 7.65
N GLU A 319 5.91 4.60 7.68
CA GLU A 319 7.28 4.57 8.21
C GLU A 319 7.32 4.19 9.69
N PHE A 320 6.43 4.74 10.50
CA PHE A 320 6.31 4.39 11.91
C PHE A 320 5.99 2.92 12.10
N MET A 321 4.96 2.41 11.41
CA MET A 321 4.56 1.02 11.52
C MET A 321 5.64 0.07 11.02
N ALA A 322 6.27 0.39 9.90
CA ALA A 322 7.40 -0.37 9.38
C ALA A 322 8.55 -0.41 10.40
N SER A 323 8.92 0.75 10.97
CA SER A 323 9.98 0.85 12.00
C SER A 323 9.65 0.06 13.26
N LEU A 324 8.39 0.07 13.70
CA LEU A 324 7.94 -0.67 14.87
C LEU A 324 8.04 -2.19 14.62
N HIS A 325 7.60 -2.63 13.45
CA HIS A 325 7.69 -4.03 13.03
C HIS A 325 9.15 -4.50 12.89
N ASP A 326 10.06 -3.67 12.40
CA ASP A 326 11.50 -3.96 12.33
C ASP A 326 12.15 -4.07 13.70
N LEU A 327 11.82 -3.14 14.60
CA LEU A 327 12.30 -3.15 15.97
C LEU A 327 11.95 -4.48 16.64
N TRP A 328 10.68 -4.87 16.58
CA TRP A 328 10.23 -6.10 17.19
C TRP A 328 10.81 -7.33 16.50
N SER A 329 10.99 -7.30 15.18
CA SER A 329 11.65 -8.39 14.43
C SER A 329 13.06 -8.64 14.95
N ARG A 330 13.84 -7.56 15.12
CA ARG A 330 15.20 -7.64 15.67
C ARG A 330 15.21 -8.09 17.13
N ALA A 331 14.24 -7.64 17.94
CA ALA A 331 14.12 -8.06 19.34
C ALA A 331 13.85 -9.56 19.46
N VAL A 332 12.89 -10.09 18.71
CA VAL A 332 12.56 -11.52 18.70
C VAL A 332 13.72 -12.36 18.20
N ASN A 333 14.41 -11.93 17.13
CA ASN A 333 15.58 -12.64 16.62
C ASN A 333 16.72 -12.68 17.63
N SER A 334 16.98 -11.54 18.28
CA SER A 334 17.95 -11.45 19.37
C SER A 334 17.60 -12.40 20.53
N TRP A 335 16.33 -12.47 20.94
CA TRP A 335 15.89 -13.36 22.02
C TRP A 335 15.90 -14.85 21.66
N THR A 336 15.64 -15.17 20.40
CA THR A 336 15.59 -16.56 19.92
C THR A 336 16.97 -17.08 19.45
N GLY A 337 18.00 -16.23 19.44
CA GLY A 337 19.34 -16.57 18.98
C GLY A 337 19.45 -16.75 17.46
N HIS A 338 18.45 -16.29 16.70
CA HIS A 338 18.52 -16.29 15.23
C HIS A 338 19.24 -15.02 14.77
N GLY A 339 20.29 -15.17 13.95
CA GLY A 339 20.92 -14.04 13.29
C GLY A 339 19.97 -13.36 12.30
N THR A 340 20.01 -12.03 12.24
CA THR A 340 19.30 -11.26 11.22
C THR A 340 20.14 -11.26 9.94
N TRP A 341 19.86 -12.19 9.03
CA TRP A 341 20.60 -12.30 7.75
C TRP A 341 20.56 -11.02 6.90
N TRP A 342 19.60 -10.12 7.16
CA TRP A 342 19.35 -8.91 6.38
C TRP A 342 19.91 -7.63 6.97
N THR A 343 20.40 -7.64 8.21
CA THR A 343 20.97 -6.42 8.80
C THR A 343 22.35 -6.09 8.27
N GLY A 344 22.90 -6.92 7.38
CA GLY A 344 24.34 -6.92 7.09
C GLY A 344 25.05 -7.34 8.37
N ASP A 345 25.78 -8.45 8.34
CA ASP A 345 26.81 -8.64 9.37
C ASP A 345 27.93 -7.66 8.99
N ASP A 346 27.74 -6.38 9.34
CA ASP A 346 28.73 -5.33 9.14
C ASP A 346 29.88 -5.59 10.12
N GLY A 347 30.71 -6.58 9.78
CA GLY A 347 32.08 -6.73 10.20
C GLY A 347 32.35 -6.50 11.68
N GLY A 348 31.86 -7.38 12.54
CA GLY A 348 32.42 -7.50 13.89
C GLY A 348 33.82 -8.10 13.83
N ASP A 349 34.85 -7.25 13.79
CA ASP A 349 36.22 -7.38 14.32
C ASP A 349 36.78 -8.80 14.60
N GLY A 350 36.63 -9.71 13.65
CA GLY A 350 37.18 -11.05 13.71
C GLY A 350 38.62 -11.06 13.20
N ALA A 351 39.58 -10.71 14.06
CA ALA A 351 40.99 -11.05 13.87
C ALA A 351 41.17 -12.58 13.96
N GLY A 352 40.78 -13.30 12.91
CA GLY A 352 40.82 -14.76 12.82
C GLY A 352 41.42 -15.18 11.48
N ASP A 353 42.73 -15.34 11.47
CA ASP A 353 43.52 -15.95 10.41
C ASP A 353 43.06 -17.42 10.20
N GLY A 354 42.47 -17.72 9.05
CA GLY A 354 42.01 -19.07 8.74
C GLY A 354 41.25 -19.17 7.43
N GLY A 355 41.98 -19.33 6.33
CA GLY A 355 41.43 -19.48 4.98
C GLY A 355 40.43 -20.62 4.84
N GLY A 356 39.18 -20.26 4.53
CA GLY A 356 38.12 -21.17 4.10
C GLY A 356 37.35 -20.49 2.97
N GLU A 357 37.11 -21.24 1.89
CA GLU A 357 36.51 -20.78 0.64
C GLU A 357 35.28 -19.89 0.85
N GLU A 358 35.45 -18.64 0.43
CA GLU A 358 34.47 -17.56 0.38
C GLU A 358 33.35 -17.95 -0.59
N SER A 359 32.14 -18.19 -0.07
CA SER A 359 30.97 -18.37 -0.93
C SER A 359 30.56 -16.99 -1.48
N ASP A 360 30.68 -16.81 -2.80
CA ASP A 360 30.41 -15.58 -3.58
C ASP A 360 28.95 -15.05 -3.55
N ALA A 361 28.17 -15.33 -2.51
CA ALA A 361 26.91 -14.62 -2.27
C ALA A 361 27.22 -13.28 -1.58
N ASN A 362 27.94 -12.40 -2.27
CA ASN A 362 28.25 -11.07 -1.77
C ASN A 362 26.98 -10.19 -1.84
N PRO A 363 26.37 -9.76 -0.73
CA PRO A 363 25.23 -8.86 -0.73
C PRO A 363 25.61 -7.41 -1.06
N ALA A 364 26.81 -7.15 -1.62
CA ALA A 364 27.41 -5.82 -1.79
C ALA A 364 26.66 -4.82 -2.71
N ASN A 365 25.52 -5.18 -3.31
CA ASN A 365 24.62 -4.24 -3.99
C ASN A 365 23.16 -4.36 -3.49
N GLY A 366 22.96 -5.02 -2.35
CA GLY A 366 21.65 -5.36 -1.82
C GLY A 366 20.89 -4.13 -1.34
N THR A 367 19.67 -3.99 -1.80
CA THR A 367 18.71 -3.08 -1.19
C THR A 367 18.58 -3.37 0.31
N PRO A 368 18.53 -2.35 1.18
CA PRO A 368 18.29 -2.55 2.59
C PRO A 368 16.92 -3.20 2.76
N TRP A 369 16.84 -4.14 3.70
CA TRP A 369 15.59 -4.81 4.00
C TRP A 369 15.09 -4.33 5.34
N LEU A 370 13.77 -4.21 5.44
CA LEU A 370 13.13 -3.94 6.70
C LEU A 370 12.29 -5.16 7.11
N GLY A 371 12.60 -5.75 8.27
CA GLY A 371 11.90 -6.94 8.75
C GLY A 371 10.52 -6.56 9.28
N VAL A 372 9.54 -7.42 9.06
CA VAL A 372 8.20 -7.33 9.63
C VAL A 372 7.90 -8.65 10.33
N LEU A 373 7.53 -8.57 11.60
CA LEU A 373 7.26 -9.77 12.37
C LEU A 373 6.07 -10.51 11.80
N SER A 374 6.25 -11.81 11.60
CA SER A 374 5.18 -12.73 11.27
C SER A 374 5.16 -13.86 12.30
N SER A 375 3.98 -14.46 12.45
CA SER A 375 3.71 -15.51 13.44
C SER A 375 4.39 -16.85 13.12
N ASP A 376 4.60 -17.15 11.83
CA ASP A 376 5.14 -18.41 11.34
C ASP A 376 6.33 -18.23 10.36
N ASP A 377 6.43 -17.09 9.69
CA ASP A 377 7.52 -16.72 8.79
C ASP A 377 8.11 -15.36 9.21
N GLN A 378 9.16 -14.85 8.55
CA GLN A 378 9.55 -13.45 8.70
C GLN A 378 9.06 -12.72 7.44
N LEU A 379 8.25 -11.68 7.62
CA LEU A 379 7.83 -10.83 6.52
C LEU A 379 8.91 -9.76 6.29
N PHE A 380 9.04 -9.30 5.06
CA PHE A 380 10.01 -8.27 4.72
C PHE A 380 9.36 -7.21 3.88
N VAL A 381 9.73 -5.97 4.19
CA VAL A 381 9.58 -4.81 3.35
C VAL A 381 10.88 -4.65 2.57
N ASP A 382 10.81 -4.90 1.26
CA ASP A 382 11.93 -4.59 0.35
C ASP A 382 11.96 -3.08 0.14
N VAL A 383 13.12 -2.46 0.35
CA VAL A 383 13.32 -1.02 0.14
C VAL A 383 14.01 -0.81 -1.20
N LEU A 384 13.23 -0.40 -2.19
CA LEU A 384 13.73 -0.28 -3.56
C LEU A 384 14.57 1.00 -3.76
N PRO A 385 15.57 0.95 -4.66
CA PRO A 385 16.35 2.12 -5.00
C PRO A 385 15.53 3.06 -5.89
N PRO A 386 15.88 4.36 -5.91
CA PRO A 386 15.15 5.41 -6.63
C PRO A 386 15.03 5.20 -8.15
N GLY A 387 15.93 4.43 -8.76
CA GLY A 387 15.95 4.21 -10.22
C GLY A 387 14.80 3.33 -10.77
N VAL A 388 13.89 2.86 -9.92
CA VAL A 388 12.75 2.01 -10.34
C VAL A 388 11.58 2.84 -10.88
N ILE A 389 11.48 4.11 -10.49
CA ILE A 389 10.42 5.01 -10.96
C ILE A 389 10.97 6.34 -11.46
N ARG A 390 10.18 6.97 -12.32
CA ARG A 390 10.38 8.35 -12.75
C ARG A 390 9.11 9.13 -12.45
N ARG A 391 9.26 10.34 -11.89
CA ARG A 391 8.13 11.28 -11.79
C ARG A 391 7.96 11.96 -13.14
N VAL A 392 6.71 12.09 -13.57
CA VAL A 392 6.36 12.93 -14.71
C VAL A 392 6.37 14.35 -14.17
N ASP A 393 7.34 15.15 -14.61
CA ASP A 393 7.32 16.58 -14.32
C ASP A 393 6.04 17.14 -14.92
N GLY A 394 5.06 17.43 -14.05
CA GLY A 394 3.88 18.17 -14.43
C GLY A 394 4.34 19.54 -14.89
N GLY A 395 4.46 19.74 -16.20
CA GLY A 395 4.64 21.07 -16.78
C GLY A 395 3.39 21.88 -16.47
N ALA A 396 3.41 22.57 -15.33
CA ALA A 396 2.35 23.48 -14.91
C ALA A 396 2.32 24.73 -15.78
#